data_AF-A0AA43IKQ7-F1
#
_entry.id   AF-A0AA43IKQ7-F1
#
_cell.length_a   1.000
_cell.length_b   1.000
_cell.length_c   1.000
_cell.angle_alpha   90.00
_cell.angle_beta   90.00
_cell.angle_gamma   90.00
#
_symmetry.space_group_name_H-M   'P 1'
#
loop_
_entity.id
_entity.type
_entity.pdbx_description
1 polymer ?
#
loop_
_entity_poly.entity_id
_entity_poly.type
_entity_poly.pdbx_seq_one_letter_code
_entity_poly.pdbx_strand_id
1 'polypeptide(L)'
;MLGIVVVFHLCVLSGLVPNDIVWGGKFQSVSQLLKFEIASVIINVFMILVVAIKGQYLGVYLPVKILDIFLWLMTFIFALNTIGNLFANTLTETVIFTPITFILAVLCFRVAKG
;
A
#
# COMPACT_ATOMS: atom_id res chain seq x y z
N MET A 1 -10.76 -0.90 0.83
CA MET A 1 -9.63 -1.38 0.01
C MET A 1 -8.30 -1.35 0.78
N LEU A 2 -7.85 -0.20 1.31
CA LEU A 2 -6.64 -0.15 2.16
C LEU A 2 -6.69 -1.11 3.36
N GLY A 3 -7.83 -1.22 4.04
CA GLY A 3 -7.99 -2.20 5.13
C GLY A 3 -7.79 -3.67 4.70
N ILE A 4 -8.18 -4.02 3.46
CA ILE A 4 -7.97 -5.38 2.93
C ILE A 4 -6.48 -5.63 2.68
N VAL A 5 -5.74 -4.61 2.22
CA VAL A 5 -4.29 -4.67 2.03
C VAL A 5 -3.57 -4.84 3.38
N VAL A 6 -4.01 -4.13 4.42
CA VAL A 6 -3.49 -4.32 5.79
C VAL A 6 -3.75 -5.75 6.27
N VAL A 7 -4.97 -6.27 6.11
CA VAL A 7 -5.30 -7.64 6.49
C VAL A 7 -4.45 -8.65 5.73
N PHE A 8 -4.21 -8.45 4.43
CA PHE A 8 -3.31 -9.29 3.65
C PHE A 8 -1.89 -9.33 4.25
N HIS A 9 -1.29 -8.17 4.54
CA HIS A 9 0.04 -8.13 5.16
C HIS A 9 0.05 -8.76 6.56
N LEU A 10 -1.02 -8.61 7.35
CA LEU A 10 -1.16 -9.30 8.63
C LEU A 10 -1.24 -10.83 8.45
N CYS A 11 -1.93 -11.31 7.41
CA CYS A 11 -1.96 -12.73 7.08
C CYS A 11 -0.58 -13.27 6.69
N VAL A 12 0.20 -12.51 5.92
CA VAL A 12 1.61 -12.84 5.60
C VAL A 12 2.45 -12.90 6.88
N LEU A 13 2.35 -11.89 7.75
CA LEU A 13 3.06 -11.84 9.03
C LEU A 13 2.70 -13.01 9.96
N SER A 14 1.45 -13.48 9.91
CA SER A 14 0.98 -14.65 10.67
C SER A 14 1.41 -16.01 10.08
N GLY A 15 2.09 -16.01 8.93
CA GLY A 15 2.53 -17.22 8.24
C GLY A 15 1.43 -17.99 7.52
N LEU A 16 0.23 -17.40 7.38
CA LEU A 16 -0.90 -18.01 6.65
C LEU A 16 -0.72 -17.97 5.13
N VAL A 17 0.13 -17.05 4.64
CA VAL A 17 0.46 -16.90 3.23
C VAL A 17 1.89 -17.39 2.99
N PRO A 18 2.12 -18.28 2.01
CA PRO A 18 3.46 -18.74 1.67
C PRO A 18 4.39 -17.57 1.32
N ASN A 19 5.57 -17.53 1.93
CA ASN A 19 6.51 -16.40 1.80
C ASN A 19 7.11 -16.25 0.39
N ASP A 20 7.11 -17.35 -0.38
CA ASP A 20 7.62 -17.48 -1.74
C ASP A 20 6.75 -16.80 -2.80
N ILE A 21 5.48 -16.53 -2.50
CA ILE A 21 4.58 -15.81 -3.43
C ILE A 21 4.48 -14.30 -3.14
N VAL A 22 4.99 -13.85 -1.99
CA VAL A 22 4.97 -12.42 -1.61
C VAL A 22 6.23 -11.74 -2.14
N TRP A 23 6.09 -10.52 -2.68
CA TRP A 23 7.19 -9.80 -3.34
C TRP A 23 7.87 -10.58 -4.47
N GLY A 24 7.11 -11.45 -5.14
CA GLY A 24 7.61 -12.31 -6.21
C GLY A 24 8.70 -13.29 -5.77
N GLY A 25 8.74 -13.65 -4.49
CA GLY A 25 9.73 -14.58 -3.94
C GLY A 25 11.16 -14.04 -3.91
N LYS A 26 11.33 -12.71 -4.02
CA LYS A 26 12.66 -12.08 -4.15
C LYS A 26 13.50 -12.09 -2.86
N PHE A 27 12.88 -12.35 -1.71
CA PHE A 27 13.57 -12.33 -0.43
C PHE A 27 14.14 -13.69 -0.05
N GLN A 28 15.46 -13.75 0.11
CA GLN A 28 16.18 -14.97 0.50
C GLN A 28 16.19 -15.22 2.02
N SER A 29 15.72 -14.27 2.83
CA SER A 29 15.64 -14.42 4.28
C SER A 29 14.30 -13.96 4.85
N VAL A 30 13.82 -14.69 5.86
CA VAL A 30 12.60 -14.36 6.61
C VAL A 30 12.71 -12.98 7.27
N SER A 31 13.91 -12.60 7.74
CA SER A 31 14.14 -11.28 8.35
C SER A 31 13.94 -10.13 7.36
N GLN A 32 14.37 -10.30 6.10
CA GLN A 32 14.19 -9.27 5.08
C GLN A 32 12.72 -9.13 4.69
N LEU A 33 12.02 -10.25 4.48
CA LEU A 33 10.58 -10.26 4.23
C LEU A 33 9.83 -9.54 5.37
N LEU A 34 10.13 -9.88 6.62
CA LEU A 34 9.47 -9.30 7.80
C LEU A 34 9.60 -7.77 7.84
N LYS A 35 10.78 -7.23 7.50
CA LYS A 35 10.98 -5.76 7.45
C LYS A 35 10.09 -5.09 6.41
N PHE A 36 9.95 -5.68 5.23
CA PHE A 36 9.11 -5.15 4.16
C PHE A 36 7.61 -5.27 4.48
N GLU A 37 7.19 -6.37 5.10
CA GLU A 37 5.81 -6.54 5.55
C GLU A 37 5.44 -5.52 6.64
N ILE A 38 6.30 -5.34 7.64
CA ILE A 38 6.09 -4.32 8.69
C ILE A 38 6.02 -2.92 8.08
N ALA A 39 6.95 -2.58 7.17
CA ALA A 39 6.93 -1.29 6.47
C ALA A 39 5.62 -1.10 5.68
N SER A 40 5.12 -2.16 5.03
CA SER A 40 3.87 -2.12 4.25
C SER A 40 2.65 -1.90 5.14
N VAL A 41 2.58 -2.57 6.29
CA VAL A 41 1.53 -2.33 7.30
C VAL A 41 1.57 -0.88 7.78
N ILE A 42 2.75 -0.38 8.17
CA ILE A 42 2.93 0.99 8.66
C ILE A 42 2.47 2.01 7.61
N ILE A 43 2.91 1.88 6.36
CA ILE A 43 2.54 2.79 5.27
C ILE A 43 1.03 2.78 5.03
N ASN A 44 0.40 1.60 5.00
CA ASN A 44 -1.05 1.50 4.76
C ASN A 44 -1.87 2.03 5.94
N VAL A 45 -1.44 1.78 7.18
CA VAL A 45 -2.09 2.35 8.38
C VAL A 45 -1.96 3.88 8.38
N PHE A 46 -0.75 4.39 8.11
CA PHE A 46 -0.52 5.83 7.96
C PHE A 46 -1.45 6.44 6.91
N MET A 47 -1.63 5.76 5.77
CA MET A 47 -2.52 6.22 4.72
C MET A 47 -3.99 6.25 5.14
N ILE A 48 -4.46 5.22 5.85
CA ILE A 48 -5.81 5.20 6.41
C ILE A 48 -6.01 6.41 7.32
N LEU A 49 -5.03 6.73 8.17
CA LEU A 49 -5.08 7.90 9.04
C LEU A 49 -5.15 9.21 8.24
N VAL A 50 -4.27 9.39 7.23
CA VAL A 50 -4.26 10.61 6.40
C VAL A 50 -5.62 10.81 5.70
N VAL A 51 -6.18 9.75 5.12
CA VAL A 51 -7.50 9.81 4.45
C VAL A 51 -8.61 10.09 5.47
N ALA A 52 -8.56 9.45 6.64
CA ALA A 52 -9.57 9.65 7.69
C ALA A 52 -9.55 11.07 8.27
N ILE A 53 -8.36 11.65 8.47
CA ILE A 53 -8.19 13.04 8.91
C ILE A 53 -8.69 14.00 7.82
N LYS A 54 -8.30 13.79 6.55
CA LYS A 54 -8.74 14.65 5.45
C LYS A 54 -10.26 14.60 5.25
N GLY A 55 -10.87 13.43 5.43
CA GLY A 55 -12.32 13.25 5.39
C GLY A 55 -13.06 13.70 6.67
N GLN A 56 -12.37 14.31 7.64
CA GLN A 56 -12.93 14.77 8.92
C GLN A 56 -13.59 13.65 9.76
N TYR A 57 -13.21 12.39 9.53
CA TYR A 57 -13.67 11.25 10.33
C TYR A 57 -12.94 11.17 11.68
N LEU A 58 -11.76 11.77 11.78
CA LEU A 58 -10.99 11.91 13.01
C LEU A 58 -11.01 13.39 13.43
N GLY A 59 -11.29 13.67 14.71
CA GLY A 59 -11.31 15.04 15.26
C GLY A 59 -9.94 15.72 15.37
N VAL A 60 -8.98 15.31 14.53
CA VAL A 60 -7.62 15.82 14.48
C VAL A 60 -7.55 16.89 13.40
N TYR A 61 -7.02 18.06 13.76
CA TYR A 61 -6.82 19.15 12.81
C TYR A 61 -5.38 19.16 12.30
N LEU A 62 -5.22 18.84 11.02
CA LEU A 62 -3.97 19.02 10.28
C LEU A 62 -4.20 19.96 9.09
N PRO A 63 -3.20 20.79 8.71
CA PRO A 63 -3.28 21.60 7.51
C PRO A 63 -3.54 20.73 6.28
N VAL A 64 -4.57 21.07 5.50
CA VAL A 64 -4.96 20.32 4.29
C VAL A 64 -3.79 20.15 3.33
N LYS A 65 -2.95 21.19 3.15
CA LYS A 65 -1.73 21.12 2.33
C LYS A 65 -0.78 19.99 2.74
N ILE A 66 -0.65 19.71 4.03
CA ILE A 66 0.23 18.64 4.52
C ILE A 66 -0.36 17.26 4.15
N LEU A 67 -1.68 17.10 4.31
CA LEU A 67 -2.38 15.89 3.94
C LEU A 67 -2.30 15.64 2.42
N ASP A 68 -2.41 16.70 1.62
CA ASP A 68 -2.30 16.63 0.16
C ASP A 68 -0.90 16.18 -0.29
N ILE A 69 0.16 16.70 0.34
CA ILE A 69 1.53 16.28 0.06
C ILE A 69 1.69 14.78 0.31
N PHE A 70 1.17 14.27 1.44
CA PHE A 70 1.23 12.85 1.74
C PHE A 70 0.44 12.01 0.73
N LEU A 71 -0.77 12.44 0.35
CA LEU A 71 -1.59 11.72 -0.62
C LEU A 71 -0.97 11.73 -2.03
N TRP A 72 -0.31 12.82 -2.42
CA TRP A 72 0.45 12.90 -3.66
C TRP A 72 1.68 11.98 -3.65
N LEU A 73 2.42 11.93 -2.56
CA LEU A 73 3.53 10.99 -2.40
C LEU A 73 3.03 9.54 -2.54
N MET A 74 1.92 9.20 -1.88
CA MET A 74 1.32 7.87 -1.96
C MET A 74 0.81 7.53 -3.36
N THR A 75 0.23 8.51 -4.06
CA THR A 75 -0.17 8.37 -5.47
C THR A 75 1.03 7.96 -6.32
N PHE A 76 2.17 8.63 -6.16
CA PHE A 76 3.38 8.32 -6.91
C PHE A 76 3.93 6.94 -6.57
N ILE A 77 4.00 6.58 -5.28
CA ILE A 77 4.44 5.26 -4.83
C ILE A 77 3.57 4.15 -5.44
N PHE A 78 2.25 4.28 -5.44
CA PHE A 78 1.37 3.28 -6.03
C PHE A 78 1.43 3.23 -7.55
N ALA A 79 1.62 4.37 -8.22
CA ALA A 79 1.85 4.40 -9.65
C ALA A 79 3.15 3.64 -10.01
N LEU A 80 4.23 3.86 -9.26
CA LEU A 80 5.46 3.09 -9.42
C LEU A 80 5.26 1.60 -9.13
N ASN A 81 4.52 1.24 -8.06
CA ASN A 81 4.18 -0.15 -7.78
C ASN A 81 3.37 -0.79 -8.91
N THR A 82 2.44 -0.04 -9.53
CA THR A 82 1.65 -0.52 -10.68
C THR A 82 2.58 -0.82 -11.86
N ILE A 83 3.51 0.07 -12.15
CA ILE A 83 4.52 -0.15 -13.21
C ILE A 83 5.38 -1.37 -12.87
N GLY A 84 5.88 -1.46 -11.64
CA GLY A 84 6.68 -2.62 -11.19
C GLY A 84 5.93 -3.95 -11.31
N ASN A 85 4.66 -3.98 -10.94
CA ASN A 85 3.80 -5.17 -11.03
C ASN A 85 3.48 -5.57 -12.48
N LEU A 86 3.36 -4.60 -13.39
CA LEU A 86 3.20 -4.87 -14.82
C LEU A 86 4.42 -5.58 -15.42
N PHE A 87 5.63 -5.27 -14.94
CA PHE A 87 6.89 -5.91 -15.37
C PHE A 87 7.33 -7.07 -14.45
N ALA A 88 6.44 -7.53 -13.57
CA ALA A 88 6.76 -8.63 -12.67
C ALA A 88 6.81 -9.97 -13.41
N ASN A 89 7.67 -10.87 -12.94
CA ASN A 89 7.78 -12.22 -13.48
C ASN A 89 6.71 -13.18 -12.94
N THR A 90 5.95 -12.78 -11.91
CA THR A 90 4.95 -13.63 -11.27
C THR A 90 3.54 -13.23 -11.65
N LEU A 91 2.69 -14.22 -11.95
CA LEU A 91 1.29 -14.01 -12.30
C LEU A 91 0.51 -13.31 -11.18
N THR A 92 0.83 -13.60 -9.92
CA THR A 92 0.22 -12.94 -8.75
C THR A 92 0.45 -11.44 -8.77
N GLU A 93 1.69 -10.98 -8.98
CA GLU A 93 2.01 -9.55 -9.04
C GLU A 93 1.30 -8.89 -10.22
N THR A 94 1.36 -9.49 -11.40
CA THR A 94 0.79 -8.90 -12.62
C THR A 94 -0.73 -8.87 -12.63
N VAL A 95 -1.41 -9.94 -12.20
CA VAL A 95 -2.88 -10.06 -12.34
C VAL A 95 -3.62 -9.57 -11.10
N ILE A 96 -3.07 -9.73 -9.90
CA ILE A 96 -3.73 -9.36 -8.65
C ILE A 96 -3.22 -8.01 -8.15
N PHE A 97 -1.90 -7.82 -8.04
CA PHE A 97 -1.38 -6.59 -7.42
C PHE A 97 -1.39 -5.38 -8.37
N THR A 98 -1.25 -5.55 -9.69
CA THR A 98 -1.41 -4.45 -10.65
C THR A 98 -2.75 -3.72 -10.52
N PRO A 99 -3.94 -4.38 -10.65
CA PRO A 99 -5.20 -3.66 -10.55
C PRO A 99 -5.41 -3.04 -9.17
N ILE A 100 -4.93 -3.70 -8.10
CA ILE A 100 -5.01 -3.16 -6.74
C ILE A 100 -4.19 -1.86 -6.64
N THR A 101 -2.92 -1.90 -7.01
CA THR A 101 -2.03 -0.73 -6.92
C THR A 101 -2.47 0.40 -7.85
N PHE A 102 -3.02 0.08 -9.02
CA PHE A 102 -3.59 1.07 -9.94
C PHE A 102 -4.80 1.78 -9.33
N ILE A 103 -5.78 1.03 -8.80
CA ILE A 103 -6.96 1.61 -8.17
C ILE A 103 -6.55 2.46 -6.96
N LEU A 104 -5.58 2.02 -6.15
CA LEU A 104 -5.06 2.82 -5.03
C LEU A 104 -4.42 4.12 -5.51
N ALA A 105 -3.61 4.10 -6.57
CA ALA A 105 -3.02 5.30 -7.15
C ALA A 105 -4.11 6.31 -7.58
N VAL A 106 -5.14 5.83 -8.28
CA VAL A 106 -6.27 6.68 -8.74
C VAL A 106 -7.06 7.23 -7.56
N LEU A 107 -7.34 6.43 -6.53
CA LEU A 107 -8.06 6.88 -5.34
C LEU A 107 -7.25 7.92 -4.56
N CYS A 108 -5.95 7.68 -4.33
CA CYS A 108 -5.08 8.66 -3.67
C CYS A 108 -5.03 9.97 -4.46
N PHE A 109 -4.93 9.92 -5.79
CA PHE A 109 -4.94 11.10 -6.64
C PHE A 109 -6.25 11.88 -6.52
N ARG A 110 -7.40 11.18 -6.58
CA ARG A 110 -8.72 11.81 -6.45
C ARG A 110 -8.88 12.50 -5.10
N VAL A 111 -8.47 11.84 -4.03
CA VAL A 111 -8.53 12.41 -2.68
C VAL A 111 -7.54 13.55 -2.53
N ALA A 112 -6.35 13.51 -3.15
CA ALA A 112 -5.36 14.60 -3.10
C ALA A 112 -5.84 15.87 -3.82
N LYS A 113 -6.58 15.72 -4.93
CA LYS A 113 -7.07 16.84 -5.74
C LYS A 113 -8.35 17.49 -5.19
N GLY A 114 -9.20 16.72 -4.50
CA GLY A 114 -10.43 17.21 -3.88
C GLY A 114 -10.16 17.99 -2.59
#